data_AF-A0A7S4GLY9-F1
#
_entry.id   AF-A0A7S4GLY9-F1
#
_cell.length_a   1.000
_cell.length_b   1.000
_cell.length_c   1.000
_cell.angle_alpha   90.00
_cell.angle_beta   90.00
_cell.angle_gamma   90.00
#
_symmetry.space_group_name_H-M   'P 1'
#
loop_
_entity.id
_entity.type
_entity.pdbx_description
1 polymer ?
#
loop_
_entity_poly.entity_id
_entity_poly.type
_entity_poly.pdbx_seq_one_letter_code
_entity_poly.pdbx_strand_id
1 'polypeptide(L)'
;PAPGPSPGPSPTPSSSHYEKPPCQSDETEASLTGTGGSLCAPACSGGSCPTDVPSGVTATPQCALQDQSGNQFCALICSDDSQCDQSGGASCSLIQPPIGVCTYPSTSAGKELSQISQVVV
;
A
#
# COMPACT_ATOMS: atom_id res chain seq x y z
N PRO A 1 -3.00 -39.13 31.12
CA PRO A 1 -3.27 -37.67 30.97
C PRO A 1 -2.19 -37.05 30.08
N ALA A 2 -2.47 -36.91 28.79
CA ALA A 2 -1.50 -36.41 27.81
C ALA A 2 -1.43 -34.87 27.86
N PRO A 3 -0.23 -34.27 27.80
CA PRO A 3 -0.07 -32.82 27.65
C PRO A 3 -0.76 -32.34 26.35
N GLY A 4 -1.56 -31.29 26.44
CA GLY A 4 -2.24 -30.71 25.29
C GLY A 4 -1.26 -30.20 24.22
N PRO A 5 -1.65 -30.19 22.94
CA PRO A 5 -0.82 -29.68 21.86
C PRO A 5 -0.56 -28.18 22.08
N SER A 6 0.73 -27.82 22.12
CA SER A 6 1.20 -26.43 22.10
C SER A 6 0.57 -25.71 20.89
N PRO A 7 0.01 -24.50 21.06
CA PRO A 7 -0.32 -23.64 19.93
C PRO A 7 0.96 -23.48 19.08
N GLY A 8 0.93 -23.94 17.84
CA GLY A 8 1.98 -23.65 16.87
C GLY A 8 2.11 -22.14 16.67
N PRO A 9 3.24 -21.64 16.15
CA PRO A 9 3.39 -20.23 15.84
C PRO A 9 2.23 -19.83 14.93
N SER A 10 1.33 -19.00 15.45
CA SER A 10 0.37 -18.27 14.64
C SER A 10 1.17 -17.64 13.50
N PRO A 11 0.69 -17.65 12.23
CA PRO A 11 1.30 -16.78 11.24
C PRO A 11 1.25 -15.39 11.89
N THR A 12 2.41 -14.84 12.24
CA THR A 12 2.52 -13.45 12.61
C THR A 12 1.86 -12.71 11.47
N PRO A 13 0.70 -12.06 11.67
CA PRO A 13 0.20 -11.18 10.63
C PRO A 13 1.37 -10.23 10.38
N SER A 14 1.87 -10.20 9.15
CA SER A 14 2.74 -9.13 8.69
C SER A 14 2.02 -7.86 9.13
N SER A 15 2.52 -7.20 10.18
CA SER A 15 1.86 -6.04 10.78
C SER A 15 2.16 -4.78 9.96
N SER A 16 2.52 -4.98 8.69
CA SER A 16 3.07 -3.98 7.80
C SER A 16 2.00 -3.53 6.84
N HIS A 17 1.85 -2.21 6.76
CA HIS A 17 0.98 -1.57 5.82
C HIS A 17 1.68 -1.47 4.46
N TYR A 18 0.90 -1.19 3.41
CA TYR A 18 1.39 -1.06 2.03
C TYR A 18 1.88 -2.36 1.39
N GLU A 19 1.37 -3.50 1.85
CA GLU A 19 1.61 -4.79 1.21
C GLU A 19 0.80 -4.94 -0.09
N LYS A 20 1.06 -6.03 -0.81
CA LYS A 20 0.28 -6.37 -2.00
C LYS A 20 -1.15 -6.77 -1.62
N PRO A 21 -2.14 -6.58 -2.51
CA PRO A 21 -3.48 -7.13 -2.32
C PRO A 21 -3.47 -8.67 -2.14
N PRO A 22 -4.36 -9.24 -1.30
CA PRO A 22 -5.47 -8.59 -0.59
C PRO A 22 -5.02 -7.74 0.62
N CYS A 23 -5.57 -6.53 0.73
CA CYS A 23 -5.26 -5.60 1.81
C CYS A 23 -5.81 -6.07 3.17
N GLN A 24 -5.21 -5.60 4.25
CA GLN A 24 -5.75 -5.83 5.60
C GLN A 24 -7.11 -5.12 5.75
N SER A 25 -7.89 -5.52 6.77
CA SER A 25 -9.19 -4.88 7.04
C SER A 25 -9.09 -3.40 7.42
N ASP A 26 -7.92 -2.96 7.89
CA ASP A 26 -7.62 -1.56 8.22
C ASP A 26 -7.00 -0.79 7.04
N GLU A 27 -6.84 -1.42 5.88
CA GLU A 27 -6.29 -0.84 4.66
C GLU A 27 -7.32 -0.83 3.53
N THR A 28 -7.32 0.23 2.73
CA THR A 28 -8.18 0.31 1.56
C THR A 28 -7.37 -0.03 0.31
N GLU A 29 -7.89 -0.92 -0.52
CA GLU A 29 -7.30 -1.16 -1.83
C GLU A 29 -7.57 0.08 -2.70
N ALA A 30 -6.52 0.80 -3.04
CA ALA A 30 -6.56 2.01 -3.84
C ALA A 30 -5.92 1.74 -5.19
N SER A 31 -6.53 2.23 -6.27
CA SER A 31 -5.94 2.16 -7.61
C SER A 31 -5.67 3.55 -8.14
N LEU A 32 -4.48 3.74 -8.72
CA LEU A 32 -4.09 5.00 -9.32
C LEU A 32 -4.61 5.09 -10.75
N THR A 33 -5.44 6.11 -11.00
CA THR A 33 -5.91 6.43 -12.35
C THR A 33 -4.73 6.87 -13.21
N GLY A 34 -4.42 6.13 -14.28
CA GLY A 34 -3.36 6.44 -15.23
C GLY A 34 -2.10 5.57 -15.13
N THR A 35 -1.88 4.86 -14.02
CA THR A 35 -0.76 3.90 -13.87
C THR A 35 -1.23 2.46 -13.80
N GLY A 36 -2.52 2.20 -13.58
CA GLY A 36 -3.12 0.86 -13.67
C GLY A 36 -2.65 -0.12 -12.59
N GLY A 37 -1.95 0.37 -11.56
CA GLY A 37 -1.54 -0.40 -10.40
C GLY A 37 -2.50 -0.21 -9.23
N SER A 38 -2.61 -1.23 -8.39
CA SER A 38 -3.33 -1.16 -7.11
C SER A 38 -2.33 -1.20 -5.96
N LEU A 39 -2.65 -0.57 -4.85
CA LEU A 39 -1.88 -0.66 -3.62
C LEU A 39 -2.83 -0.76 -2.43
N CYS A 40 -2.34 -1.32 -1.33
CA CYS A 40 -3.00 -1.21 -0.05
C CYS A 40 -2.58 0.12 0.58
N ALA A 41 -3.55 1.01 0.74
CA ALA A 41 -3.35 2.36 1.22
C ALA A 41 -4.28 2.58 2.42
N PRO A 42 -3.73 2.72 3.64
CA PRO A 42 -4.53 3.15 4.78
C PRO A 42 -5.06 4.57 4.53
N ALA A 43 -6.27 4.84 5.03
CA ALA A 43 -6.83 6.20 4.98
C ALA A 43 -5.97 7.16 5.83
N CYS A 44 -5.76 8.38 5.34
CA CYS A 44 -4.99 9.36 6.09
C CYS A 44 -5.74 9.79 7.36
N SER A 45 -5.13 9.56 8.52
CA SER A 45 -5.67 10.04 9.79
C SER A 45 -5.00 11.35 10.16
N GLY A 46 -5.66 12.48 9.88
CA GLY A 46 -5.12 13.83 10.19
C GLY A 46 -3.80 14.16 9.47
N GLY A 47 -3.55 13.54 8.31
CA GLY A 47 -2.31 13.70 7.54
C GLY A 47 -1.16 12.78 7.99
N SER A 48 -1.39 11.89 8.96
CA SER A 48 -0.41 10.90 9.39
C SER A 48 -0.64 9.57 8.69
N CYS A 49 0.45 8.95 8.26
CA CYS A 49 0.48 7.66 7.60
C CYS A 49 1.33 6.68 8.41
N PRO A 50 0.91 5.41 8.54
CA PRO A 50 1.70 4.42 9.24
C PRO A 50 3.07 4.27 8.58
N THR A 51 4.11 4.12 9.40
CA THR A 51 5.48 3.87 8.94
C THR A 51 5.88 2.41 9.04
N ASP A 52 4.92 1.53 9.36
CA ASP A 52 5.14 0.09 9.33
C ASP A 52 5.07 -0.36 7.86
N VAL A 53 6.23 -0.46 7.24
CA VAL A 53 6.41 -0.89 5.85
C VAL A 53 7.10 -2.24 5.83
N PRO A 54 6.84 -3.10 4.82
CA PRO A 54 7.50 -4.38 4.73
C PRO A 54 9.02 -4.25 4.60
N SER A 55 9.74 -5.28 5.03
CA SER A 55 11.21 -5.26 5.06
C SER A 55 11.80 -5.04 3.68
N GLY A 56 12.70 -4.05 3.56
CA GLY A 56 13.34 -3.69 2.29
C GLY A 56 12.67 -2.51 1.57
N VAL A 57 11.48 -2.10 2.01
CA VAL A 57 10.87 -0.84 1.56
C VAL A 57 11.60 0.33 2.19
N THR A 58 12.10 1.23 1.35
CA THR A 58 12.72 2.49 1.76
C THR A 58 11.89 3.71 1.31
N ALA A 59 10.79 3.47 0.62
CA ALA A 59 9.83 4.50 0.25
C ALA A 59 9.18 5.12 1.49
N THR A 60 8.85 6.42 1.40
CA THR A 60 8.37 7.18 2.56
C THR A 60 6.85 7.26 2.52
N PRO A 61 6.12 6.80 3.56
CA PRO A 61 4.68 6.90 3.59
C PRO A 61 4.26 8.35 3.76
N GLN A 62 3.45 8.83 2.82
CA GLN A 62 2.95 10.19 2.81
C GLN A 62 1.50 10.19 2.36
N CYS A 63 0.73 11.14 2.89
CA CYS A 63 -0.66 11.34 2.53
C CYS A 63 -0.77 12.02 1.16
N ALA A 64 -0.44 11.24 0.12
CA ALA A 64 -0.24 11.75 -1.22
C ALA A 64 -1.33 11.33 -2.20
N LEU A 65 -2.27 10.48 -1.80
CA LEU A 65 -3.33 10.02 -2.69
C LEU A 65 -4.63 10.69 -2.31
N GLN A 66 -5.40 11.15 -3.29
CA GLN A 66 -6.77 11.62 -3.07
C GLN A 66 -7.73 11.02 -4.10
N ASP A 67 -8.82 10.47 -3.58
CA ASP A 67 -9.93 9.93 -4.35
C ASP A 67 -10.85 11.06 -4.85
N GLN A 68 -11.68 10.75 -5.85
CA GLN A 68 -12.70 11.66 -6.39
C GLN A 68 -13.67 12.18 -5.32
N SER A 69 -13.86 11.42 -4.24
CA SER A 69 -14.70 11.78 -3.09
C SER A 69 -14.06 12.81 -2.17
N GLY A 70 -12.77 13.14 -2.38
CA GLY A 70 -11.98 14.01 -1.49
C GLY A 70 -11.30 13.27 -0.34
N ASN A 71 -11.48 11.96 -0.23
CA ASN A 71 -10.82 11.12 0.76
C ASN A 71 -9.32 11.02 0.46
N GLN A 72 -8.50 11.24 1.47
CA GLN A 72 -7.05 11.13 1.33
C GLN A 72 -6.57 9.77 1.83
N PHE A 73 -5.64 9.19 1.09
CA PHE A 73 -5.04 7.90 1.38
C PHE A 73 -3.52 8.01 1.40
N CYS A 74 -2.91 7.14 2.18
CA CYS A 74 -1.47 7.08 2.29
C CYS A 74 -0.88 6.30 1.12
N ALA A 75 0.16 6.87 0.53
CA ALA A 75 1.00 6.23 -0.47
C ALA A 75 2.43 6.16 0.03
N LEU A 76 3.15 5.16 -0.43
CA LEU A 76 4.60 5.16 -0.34
C LEU A 76 5.18 5.99 -1.49
N ILE A 77 5.75 7.14 -1.14
CA ILE A 77 6.48 7.98 -2.07
C ILE A 77 7.83 7.35 -2.37
N CYS A 78 8.05 7.07 -3.65
CA CYS A 78 9.27 6.50 -4.18
C CYS A 78 9.80 7.38 -5.31
N SER A 79 11.11 7.34 -5.53
CA SER A 79 11.78 7.89 -6.71
C SER A 79 12.28 6.77 -7.62
N ASP A 80 12.54 5.59 -7.06
CA ASP A 80 13.01 4.40 -7.76
C ASP A 80 12.22 3.16 -7.35
N ASP A 81 12.10 2.18 -8.26
CA ASP A 81 11.44 0.89 -7.99
C ASP A 81 12.04 0.15 -6.79
N SER A 82 13.35 0.27 -6.59
CA SER A 82 14.10 -0.37 -5.53
C SER A 82 13.73 0.14 -4.13
N GLN A 83 12.99 1.26 -4.04
CA GLN A 83 12.45 1.74 -2.78
C GLN A 83 11.13 1.08 -2.40
N CYS A 84 10.44 0.50 -3.37
CA CYS A 84 9.22 -0.25 -3.18
C CYS A 84 9.53 -1.71 -2.84
N ASP A 85 8.49 -2.43 -2.44
CA ASP A 85 8.58 -3.86 -2.14
C ASP A 85 8.80 -4.70 -3.42
N GLN A 86 10.05 -4.76 -3.84
CA GLN A 86 10.50 -5.56 -4.99
C GLN A 86 10.17 -7.05 -4.79
N SER A 87 10.15 -7.52 -3.53
CA SER A 87 9.85 -8.91 -3.21
C SER A 87 8.39 -9.28 -3.49
N GLY A 88 7.45 -8.37 -3.23
CA GLY A 88 6.04 -8.54 -3.58
C GLY A 88 5.68 -8.07 -5.00
N GLY A 89 6.65 -7.59 -5.77
CA GLY A 89 6.45 -7.10 -7.14
C GLY A 89 5.89 -5.69 -7.22
N ALA A 90 6.05 -4.87 -6.17
CA ALA A 90 5.74 -3.45 -6.24
C ALA A 90 6.68 -2.77 -7.24
N SER A 91 6.16 -1.80 -7.98
CA SER A 91 6.92 -0.94 -8.87
C SER A 91 6.66 0.52 -8.52
N CYS A 92 7.70 1.34 -8.66
CA CYS A 92 7.53 2.77 -8.49
C CYS A 92 6.85 3.35 -9.74
N SER A 93 5.57 3.67 -9.62
CA SER A 93 4.88 4.45 -10.64
C SER A 93 5.28 5.90 -10.48
N LEU A 94 5.97 6.50 -11.46
CA LEU A 94 6.29 7.93 -11.42
C LEU A 94 5.09 8.73 -11.94
N ILE A 95 4.36 9.40 -11.03
CA ILE A 95 3.20 10.22 -11.42
C ILE A 95 3.65 11.65 -11.76
N GLN A 96 4.59 12.20 -10.99
CA GLN A 96 5.10 13.56 -11.20
C GLN A 96 6.61 13.59 -10.91
N PRO A 97 7.51 13.82 -11.88
CA PRO A 97 8.96 13.82 -11.59
C PRO A 97 9.31 14.90 -10.54
N PRO A 98 10.03 14.58 -9.44
CA PRO A 98 10.71 13.31 -9.08
C PRO A 98 9.94 12.37 -8.11
N ILE A 99 8.64 12.60 -7.93
CA ILE A 99 7.72 11.89 -7.04
C ILE A 99 6.97 10.77 -7.78
N GLY A 100 7.19 9.54 -7.32
CA GLY A 100 6.40 8.36 -7.66
C GLY A 100 5.70 7.75 -6.46
N VAL A 101 4.84 6.78 -6.74
CA VAL A 101 4.09 6.00 -5.77
C VAL A 101 4.32 4.52 -6.02
N CYS A 102 4.63 3.77 -4.97
CA CYS A 102 4.71 2.32 -5.06
C CYS A 102 3.34 1.73 -5.31
N THR A 103 3.20 1.02 -6.43
CA THR A 103 1.98 0.28 -6.77
C THR A 103 2.32 -1.16 -7.12
N TYR A 104 1.37 -2.05 -6.86
CA TYR A 104 1.47 -3.44 -7.27
C TYR A 104 0.70 -3.66 -8.57
N PRO A 105 1.19 -4.53 -9.47
CA PRO A 105 0.46 -4.93 -10.65
C PRO A 105 -0.74 -5.80 -10.22
N SER A 106 -1.92 -5.20 -10.11
CA SER A 106 -3.14 -5.96 -9.80
C SER A 106 -3.70 -6.59 -11.07
N THR A 107 -3.88 -7.92 -11.05
CA THR A 107 -4.54 -8.66 -12.13
C THR A 107 -6.07 -8.52 -12.10
N SER A 108 -6.61 -7.80 -11.11
CA SER A 108 -8.05 -7.63 -10.89
C SER A 108 -8.50 -6.24 -11.30
N ALA A 109 -8.84 -6.10 -12.57
CA ALA A 109 -9.65 -4.98 -13.05
C ALA A 109 -11.06 -5.06 -12.43
N GLY A 110 -11.30 -4.32 -11.34
CA GLY A 110 -12.65 -3.87 -10.97
C GLY A 110 -13.39 -4.60 -9.84
N LYS A 111 -12.86 -4.56 -8.61
CA LYS A 111 -13.64 -4.86 -7.39
C LYS A 111 -13.39 -3.78 -6.34
N GLU A 112 -14.35 -2.84 -6.20
CA GLU A 112 -14.47 -1.87 -5.09
C GLU A 112 -13.14 -1.21 -4.63
N LEU A 113 -12.38 -0.71 -5.59
CA LEU A 113 -11.15 0.04 -5.36
C LEU A 113 -11.47 1.51 -5.09
N SER A 114 -10.79 2.16 -4.15
CA SER A 114 -10.81 3.62 -4.10
C SER A 114 -10.01 4.13 -5.30
N GLN A 115 -10.70 4.81 -6.22
CA GLN A 115 -10.12 5.27 -7.47
C GLN A 115 -9.45 6.61 -7.25
N ILE A 116 -8.15 6.54 -6.97
CA ILE A 116 -7.32 7.72 -6.80
C ILE A 116 -7.26 8.45 -8.13
N SER A 117 -7.86 9.64 -8.17
CA SER A 117 -7.93 10.46 -9.37
C SER A 117 -6.83 11.51 -9.40
N GLN A 118 -6.21 11.81 -8.25
CA GLN A 118 -5.14 12.79 -8.15
C GLN A 118 -4.15 12.44 -7.03
N VAL A 119 -2.88 12.80 -7.26
CA VAL A 119 -1.82 12.75 -6.27
C VAL A 119 -1.68 14.15 -5.66
N VAL A 120 -1.90 14.25 -4.35
CA VAL A 120 -1.82 15.48 -3.55
C VAL A 120 -0.53 15.50 -2.74
N VAL A 121 0.58 15.86 -3.41
CA VAL A 121 1.90 16.00 -2.78
C VAL A 121 2.25 17.45 -2.48
#